data_AF-A0A7K7NXS1-F1
#
_entry.id   AF-A0A7K7NXS1-F1
#
_cell.length_a   1.000
_cell.length_b   1.000
_cell.length_c   1.000
_cell.angle_alpha   90.00
_cell.angle_beta   90.00
_cell.angle_gamma   90.00
#
_symmetry.space_group_name_H-M   'P 1'
#
loop_
_entity.id
_entity.type
_entity.pdbx_description
1 polymer ?
#
loop_
_entity_poly.entity_id
_entity_poly.type
_entity_poly.pdbx_seq_one_letter_code
_entity_poly.pdbx_strand_id
1 'polypeptide(L)' 'LRCSAQGKPSPSVECTKDGETFPTGVPQPVTRAHAGIYQCWATNPLGTAVRNVTVWVDCEWGRGSWGF' A
#
# COMPACT_ATOMS: atom_id res chain seq x y z
N LEU A 1 -2.49 -3.47 -2.39
CA LEU A 1 -2.23 -2.02 -2.54
C LEU A 1 -2.16 -1.68 -4.02
N ARG A 2 -2.84 -0.61 -4.48
CA ARG A 2 -2.68 -0.08 -5.84
C ARG A 2 -2.18 1.35 -5.73
N CYS A 3 -1.01 1.63 -6.31
CA CYS A 3 -0.42 2.96 -6.36
C CYS A 3 -0.26 3.36 -7.83
N SER A 4 -0.52 4.62 -8.15
CA SER A 4 -0.37 5.17 -9.50
C SER A 4 0.29 6.54 -9.40
N ALA A 5 1.26 6.79 -10.27
CA ALA A 5 1.92 8.08 -10.37
C ALA A 5 1.75 8.66 -11.78
N GLN A 6 1.77 9.98 -11.86
CA GLN A 6 1.66 10.74 -13.10
C GLN A 6 2.97 11.49 -13.33
N GLY A 7 3.50 11.42 -14.54
CA GLY A 7 4.74 12.08 -14.91
C GLY A 7 5.00 11.96 -16.41
N LYS A 8 5.89 12.81 -16.94
CA LYS A 8 6.37 12.74 -18.31
C LYS A 8 7.90 12.77 -18.32
N PRO A 9 8.60 11.72 -18.80
CA PRO A 9 8.07 10.40 -19.21
C PRO A 9 7.29 9.68 -18.10
N SER A 10 6.45 8.72 -18.48
CA SER A 10 5.65 7.94 -17.53
C SER A 10 6.54 7.30 -16.46
N PRO A 11 6.27 7.51 -15.16
CA PRO A 11 7.09 6.95 -14.09
C PRO A 11 6.78 5.47 -13.85
N SER A 12 7.80 4.71 -13.47
CA SER A 12 7.63 3.41 -12.82
C SER A 12 7.29 3.60 -11.35
N VAL A 13 6.44 2.75 -10.79
CA VAL A 13 6.04 2.79 -9.37
C VAL A 13 6.46 1.51 -8.68
N GLU A 14 7.19 1.66 -7.59
CA GLU A 14 7.61 0.56 -6.71
C GLU A 14 7.26 0.92 -5.27
N CYS A 15 6.72 -0.02 -4.50
CA CYS A 15 6.42 0.18 -3.09
C CYS A 15 7.15 -0.85 -2.24
N THR A 16 7.57 -0.45 -1.05
CA THR A 16 8.11 -1.36 -0.03
C THR A 16 7.33 -1.24 1.26
N LYS A 17 7.39 -2.30 2.06
CA LYS A 17 6.98 -2.33 3.46
C LYS A 17 8.13 -2.90 4.27
N ASP A 18 8.52 -2.21 5.34
CA ASP A 18 9.60 -2.66 6.24
C ASP A 18 10.93 -2.99 5.51
N GLY A 19 11.20 -2.31 4.38
CA GLY A 19 12.38 -2.53 3.54
C GLY A 19 12.23 -3.62 2.46
N GLU A 20 11.11 -4.36 2.44
CA GLU A 20 10.86 -5.40 1.45
C GLU A 20 9.94 -4.93 0.34
N THR A 21 10.25 -5.30 -0.91
CA THR A 21 9.42 -4.96 -2.08
C THR A 21 8.03 -5.58 -1.95
N PHE A 22 7.00 -4.75 -2.09
CA PHE A 22 5.61 -5.18 -2.00
C PHE A 22 4.96 -5.20 -3.39
N PRO A 23 4.36 -6.32 -3.83
CA PRO A 23 3.72 -6.41 -5.13
C PRO A 23 2.45 -5.54 -5.17
N THR A 24 2.55 -4.40 -5.87
CA THR A 24 1.41 -3.51 -6.10
C THR A 24 0.54 -3.99 -7.26
N GLY A 25 -0.77 -3.76 -7.16
CA GLY A 25 -1.72 -4.09 -8.23
C GLY A 25 -2.21 -5.55 -8.24
N VAL A 26 -1.65 -6.40 -7.38
CA VAL A 26 -2.10 -7.79 -7.20
C VAL A 26 -3.05 -7.87 -6.00
N PRO A 27 -4.31 -8.32 -6.17
CA PRO A 27 -5.18 -8.64 -5.05
C PRO A 27 -4.62 -9.81 -4.24
N GLN A 28 -4.61 -9.68 -2.92
CA GLN A 28 -4.17 -10.75 -2.01
C GLN A 28 -4.97 -10.70 -0.70
N PRO A 29 -5.12 -11.84 0.00
CA PRO A 29 -5.78 -11.88 1.31
C PRO A 29 -5.11 -10.93 2.30
N VAL A 30 -5.90 -10.15 3.03
CA VAL A 30 -5.38 -9.19 4.01
C VAL A 30 -5.22 -9.86 5.37
N THR A 31 -4.05 -9.74 5.98
CA THR A 31 -3.79 -10.14 7.37
C THR A 31 -3.38 -8.93 8.19
N ARG A 32 -3.41 -9.03 9.52
CA ARG A 32 -2.95 -7.94 10.41
C ARG A 32 -1.49 -7.53 10.14
N ALA A 33 -0.66 -8.44 9.61
CA ALA A 33 0.73 -8.14 9.25
C ALA A 33 0.85 -7.16 8.08
N HIS A 34 -0.21 -6.92 7.31
CA HIS A 34 -0.25 -5.91 6.25
C HIS A 34 -0.51 -4.50 6.77
N ALA A 35 -0.86 -4.31 8.05
CA ALA A 35 -0.93 -2.97 8.62
C ALA A 35 0.48 -2.36 8.71
N GLY A 36 0.59 -1.07 8.46
CA GLY A 36 1.86 -0.34 8.53
C GLY A 36 2.00 0.77 7.50
N ILE A 37 3.22 1.30 7.40
CA ILE A 37 3.57 2.36 6.46
C ILE A 37 4.28 1.73 5.26
N TYR A 38 3.74 2.01 4.08
CA TYR A 38 4.33 1.64 2.81
C TYR A 38 5.00 2.86 2.22
N GLN A 39 6.23 2.69 1.74
CA GLN A 39 6.95 3.74 1.05
C GLN A 39 6.95 3.43 -0.43
N CYS A 40 6.37 4.33 -1.23
CA CYS A 40 6.25 4.18 -2.67
C CYS A 40 7.11 5.22 -3.38
N TRP A 41 7.88 4.76 -4.36
CA TRP A 41 8.71 5.59 -5.22
C TRP A 41 8.13 5.59 -6.62
N ALA A 42 8.02 6.79 -7.19
CA ALA A 42 7.68 7.02 -8.58
C ALA A 42 8.92 7.57 -9.29
N THR A 43 9.53 6.78 -10.16
CA THR A 43 10.80 7.14 -10.81
C THR A 43 10.60 7.29 -12.31
N ASN A 44 11.11 8.39 -12.87
CA ASN A 44 11.27 8.55 -14.31
C ASN A 44 12.67 9.10 -14.61
N PRO A 45 13.08 9.23 -15.88
CA PRO A 45 14.41 9.75 -16.23
C PRO A 45 14.71 11.18 -15.74
N LEU A 46 13.69 11.94 -15.31
CA LEU A 46 13.83 13.30 -14.81
C LEU A 46 13.95 13.36 -13.29
N GLY A 47 13.63 12.28 -12.58
CA GLY A 47 13.78 12.22 -11.14
C GLY A 47 12.86 11.20 -10.46
N THR A 48 12.82 11.30 -9.14
CA THR A 48 12.07 10.38 -8.27
C THR A 48 11.22 11.17 -7.29
N ALA A 49 9.95 10.77 -7.14
CA ALA A 49 9.05 11.25 -6.11
C ALA A 49 8.76 10.12 -5.11
N VAL A 50 8.64 10.45 -3.82
CA VAL A 50 8.42 9.47 -2.75
C VAL A 50 7.14 9.79 -1.99
N ARG A 51 6.35 8.77 -1.65
CA ARG A 51 5.13 8.92 -0.85
C ARG A 51 4.98 7.82 0.19
N ASN A 52 4.64 8.22 1.41
CA ASN A 52 4.28 7.30 2.49
C ASN A 52 2.77 7.06 2.48
N VAL A 53 2.38 5.80 2.47
CA VAL A 53 0.99 5.34 2.48
C VAL A 53 0.76 4.54 3.76
N THR A 54 -0.15 5.01 4.61
CA THR A 54 -0.47 4.30 5.85
C THR A 54 -1.66 3.36 5.59
N VAL A 55 -1.47 2.07 5.89
CA VAL A 55 -2.49 1.03 5.74
C VAL A 55 -2.88 0.53 7.12
N TRP A 56 -4.18 0.51 7.37
CA TRP A 56 -4.78 -0.05 8.57
C TRP A 56 -5.58 -1.29 8.19
N VAL A 57 -5.51 -2.32 9.02
CA VAL A 57 -6.30 -3.55 8.85
C VAL A 57 -7.27 -3.62 10.00
N ASP A 58 -8.55 -3.51 9.68
CA ASP A 58 -9.61 -3.71 10.66
C ASP A 58 -10.02 -5.19 10.71
N CYS A 59 -10.41 -5.65 11.89
CA CYS A 59 -11.01 -6.96 12.07
C CYS A 59 -12.47 -6.70 12.38
N GLU A 60 -13.39 -7.19 11.54
CA GLU A 60 -14.80 -7.22 11.91
C GLU A 60 -14.99 -8.23 13.06
N TRP A 61 -14.72 -7.80 14.30
CA TRP A 61 -15.15 -8.53 15.48
C TRP A 61 -16.65 -8.30 15.65
N GLY A 62 -17.44 -9.27 15.20
CA GLY A 62 -18.79 -9.49 15.66
C GLY A 62 -19.81 -8.40 15.33
N ARG A 63 -20.47 -8.53 14.18
CA ARG A 63 -21.93 -8.31 14.14
C ARG A 63 -22.65 -9.42 14.91
N GLY A 64 -22.31 -9.59 16.18
CA GLY A 64 -22.91 -10.53 17.10
C GLY A 64 -23.92 -9.78 17.94
N SER A 65 -25.18 -9.85 17.52
CA SER A 65 -26.34 -9.44 18.31
C SER A 65 -26.39 -10.23 19.62
N TRP A 66 -25.76 -9.72 20.68
CA TRP A 66 -26.03 -10.14 22.04
C TRP A 66 -26.36 -8.88 22.84
N GLY A 67 -27.64 -8.53 22.81
CA GLY A 67 -28.23 -7.56 23.73
C GLY A 67 -28.49 -8.24 25.07
N PHE A 68 -28.10 -7.55 26.14
CA PHE A 68 -28.59 -7.79 27.49
C PHE A 68 -30.10 -7.52 27.56
#